data_AF-A0A7L0HP82-F1
#
_entry.id   AF-A0A7L0HP82-F1
#
_cell.length_a   1.000
_cell.length_b   1.000
_cell.length_c   1.000
_cell.angle_alpha   90.00
_cell.angle_beta   90.00
_cell.angle_gamma   90.00
#
_symmetry.space_group_name_H-M   'P 1'
#
loop_
_entity.id
_entity.type
_entity.pdbx_description
1 polymer ?
#
loop_
_entity_poly.entity_id
_entity_poly.type
_entity_poly.pdbx_seq_one_letter_code
_entity_poly.pdbx_strand_id
1 'polypeptide(L)' 'YRHVMLPRELSKQVPKTHLMSEEEWRRLGVQQSIGWVHYMIHEPEPHILLFRRPLPKDKQK' A
#
# COMPACT_ATOMS: atom_id res chain seq x y z
N TYR A 1 7.48 8.12 1.56
CA TYR A 1 6.56 7.59 0.54
C TYR A 1 7.27 6.51 -0.26
N ARG A 2 6.53 5.56 -0.84
CA ARG A 2 7.03 4.54 -1.79
C ARG A 2 5.87 3.92 -2.55
N HIS A 3 6.17 3.23 -3.64
CA HIS A 3 5.21 2.36 -4.31
C HIS A 3 5.70 0.91 -4.30
N VAL A 4 4.77 -0.04 -4.40
CA VAL A 4 5.06 -1.47 -4.63
C VAL A 4 4.33 -1.86 -5.91
N MET A 5 5.04 -2.57 -6.79
CA MET A 5 4.44 -3.16 -7.98
C MET A 5 4.14 -4.63 -7.71
N LEU A 6 2.88 -5.01 -7.89
CA LEU A 6 2.42 -6.39 -7.84
C LEU A 6 2.54 -7.04 -9.23
N PRO A 7 2.73 -8.36 -9.30
CA PRO A 7 2.42 -9.13 -10.50
C PRO A 7 1.01 -8.80 -11.01
N ARG A 8 0.84 -8.68 -12.33
CA ARG A 8 -0.42 -8.25 -12.94
C ARG A 8 -1.58 -9.18 -12.59
N GLU A 9 -1.29 -10.45 -12.33
CA GLU A 9 -2.25 -11.49 -11.97
C GLU A 9 -2.86 -11.23 -10.59
N LEU A 10 -2.09 -10.68 -9.65
CA LEU A 10 -2.54 -10.34 -8.30
C LEU A 10 -3.31 -9.02 -8.24
N SER A 11 -3.19 -8.16 -9.26
CA SER A 11 -3.90 -6.88 -9.32
C SER A 11 -5.43 -7.03 -9.24
N LYS A 12 -5.96 -8.18 -9.66
CA LYS A 12 -7.39 -8.52 -9.59
C LYS A 12 -7.90 -8.70 -8.15
N GLN A 13 -6.99 -8.98 -7.21
CA GLN A 13 -7.30 -9.14 -5.79
C GLN A 13 -7.22 -7.81 -5.02
N VAL A 14 -6.71 -6.74 -5.64
CA VAL A 14 -6.65 -5.42 -5.03
C VAL A 14 -8.07 -4.83 -4.98
N PRO A 15 -8.58 -4.45 -3.80
CA PRO A 15 -9.88 -3.82 -3.69
C PRO A 15 -9.91 -2.47 -4.40
N LYS A 16 -11.00 -2.21 -5.14
CA LYS A 16 -11.25 -0.90 -5.78
C LYS A 16 -12.11 0.04 -4.93
N THR A 17 -12.74 -0.49 -3.89
CA THR A 17 -13.74 0.23 -3.08
C THR A 17 -13.15 0.90 -1.84
N HIS A 18 -11.97 0.47 -1.39
CA HIS A 18 -11.35 0.95 -0.16
C HIS A 18 -9.83 0.77 -0.18
N LEU A 19 -9.15 1.48 0.70
CA LEU A 19 -7.71 1.32 0.94
C LEU A 19 -7.46 0.10 1.82
N MET A 20 -6.54 -0.75 1.40
CA MET A 20 -6.10 -1.90 2.19
C MET A 20 -5.44 -1.53 3.53
N SER A 21 -5.86 -2.21 4.58
CA SER A 21 -5.20 -2.31 5.88
C SER A 21 -3.86 -3.05 5.80
N GLU A 22 -3.05 -2.96 6.87
CA GLU A 22 -1.78 -3.70 6.98
C GLU A 22 -1.95 -5.21 6.77
N GLU A 23 -3.01 -5.79 7.33
CA GLU A 23 -3.27 -7.21 7.20
C GLU A 23 -3.62 -7.59 5.76
N GLU A 24 -4.42 -6.78 5.06
CA GLU A 24 -4.86 -7.07 3.69
C GLU A 24 -3.71 -7.07 2.70
N TRP A 25 -2.85 -6.04 2.70
CA TRP A 25 -1.72 -6.04 1.76
C TRP A 25 -0.66 -7.07 2.13
N ARG A 26 -0.50 -7.43 3.43
CA ARG A 26 0.36 -8.55 3.83
C ARG A 26 -0.17 -9.89 3.34
N ARG A 27 -1.49 -10.11 3.34
CA ARG A 27 -2.10 -11.32 2.76
C ARG A 27 -1.89 -11.43 1.25
N LEU A 28 -1.76 -10.30 0.54
CA LEU A 28 -1.34 -10.28 -0.87
C LEU A 28 0.15 -10.58 -1.09
N GLY A 29 0.91 -10.82 -0.02
CA GLY A 29 2.34 -11.13 -0.07
C GLY A 29 3.25 -9.89 -0.06
N VAL A 30 2.70 -8.69 0.10
CA VAL A 30 3.52 -7.48 0.24
C VAL A 30 4.24 -7.51 1.58
N GLN A 31 5.57 -7.48 1.55
CA GLN A 31 6.41 -7.47 2.75
C GLN A 31 7.14 -6.14 2.89
N GLN A 32 6.88 -5.46 4.00
CA GLN A 32 7.53 -4.19 4.34
C GLN A 32 7.77 -4.11 5.86
N SER A 33 8.63 -3.17 6.26
CA SER A 33 8.79 -2.81 7.67
C SER A 33 7.47 -2.32 8.29
N ILE A 34 7.39 -2.25 9.62
CA ILE A 34 6.21 -1.71 10.31
C ILE A 34 5.92 -0.24 9.97
N GLY A 35 4.62 0.12 9.97
CA GLY A 35 4.15 1.51 9.91
C GLY A 35 3.90 2.07 8.50
N TRP A 36 3.90 1.23 7.46
CA TRP A 36 3.48 1.63 6.12
C TRP A 36 1.97 1.58 5.99
N VAL A 37 1.40 2.65 5.43
CA VAL A 37 -0.03 2.83 5.23
C VAL A 37 -0.29 2.98 3.74
N HIS A 38 -1.14 2.12 3.19
CA HIS A 38 -1.67 2.29 1.84
C HIS A 38 -2.63 3.48 1.84
N TYR A 39 -2.30 4.54 1.10
CA TYR A 39 -2.98 5.84 1.27
C TYR A 39 -3.77 6.31 0.05
N MET A 40 -3.60 5.65 -1.09
CA MET A 40 -4.26 6.03 -2.33
C MET A 40 -4.33 4.82 -3.28
N ILE A 41 -5.47 4.63 -3.93
CA ILE A 41 -5.66 3.67 -5.01
C ILE A 41 -5.21 4.35 -6.30
N HIS A 42 -4.29 3.72 -7.04
CA HIS A 42 -3.89 4.19 -8.36
C HIS A 42 -4.74 3.52 -9.43
N GLU A 43 -5.86 4.16 -9.79
CA GLU A 43 -6.87 3.59 -10.72
C GLU A 43 -6.33 3.19 -12.10
N PRO A 44 -5.44 3.98 -12.76
CA PRO A 44 -4.93 3.62 -14.07
C PRO A 44 -4.13 2.32 -14.08
N GLU A 45 -3.39 2.04 -12.99
CA GLU A 45 -2.54 0.87 -12.88
C GLU A 45 -2.73 0.21 -11.50
N PRO A 46 -3.77 -0.65 -11.33
CA PRO A 46 -4.13 -1.24 -10.03
C PRO A 46 -3.07 -2.16 -9.40
N HIS A 47 -2.08 -2.55 -10.20
CA HIS A 47 -0.93 -3.32 -9.74
C HIS A 47 0.11 -2.45 -9.02
N ILE A 48 -0.03 -1.12 -9.03
CA ILE A 48 0.81 -0.19 -8.29
C ILE A 48 0.10 0.20 -6.99
N LEU A 49 0.71 -0.15 -5.86
CA LEU A 49 0.22 0.19 -4.52
C LEU A 49 1.02 1.36 -3.95
N LEU A 50 0.34 2.40 -3.47
CA LEU A 50 0.97 3.62 -2.96
C LEU A 50 0.99 3.66 -1.43
N PHE A 51 2.19 3.76 -0.85
CA PHE A 51 2.37 3.73 0.60
C PHE A 51 3.02 5.02 1.13
N ARG A 52 2.57 5.44 2.32
CA ARG A 52 3.20 6.47 3.14
C ARG A 52 3.51 5.92 4.52
N ARG A 53 4.53 6.48 5.17
CA ARG A 53 4.87 6.16 6.56
C ARG A 53 4.91 7.47 7.33
N PRO A 54 4.11 7.63 8.40
CA PRO A 54 4.18 8.81 9.25
C PRO A 54 5.59 8.99 9.80
N LEU A 55 6.05 10.24 9.87
CA LEU A 55 7.28 10.56 10.59
C LEU A 55 7.04 10.42 12.10
N PRO A 56 8.08 10.08 12.89
CA PRO A 56 8.00 10.16 14.34
C PRO A 56 7.52 11.56 14.77
N LYS A 57 6.70 11.62 15.84
CA LYS A 57 6.12 12.88 16.33
C LYS A 57 7.19 13.95 16.62
N ASP A 58 8.38 13.53 17.07
CA ASP A 58 9.50 14.43 17.36
C ASP A 58 10.12 15.11 16.12
N LYS A 59 9.72 14.67 14.92
CA LYS A 59 10.18 15.21 13.63
C LYS A 59 9.07 15.92 12.85
N GLN A 60 7.87 16.06 13.40
CA GLN A 60 6.86 16.98 12.86
C GLN A 60 7.26 18.40 13.27
N LYS A 61 7.90 19.11 12.34
CA LYS A 61 8.14 20.56 12.47
C LYS A 61 6.84 21.33 12.37
#